data_AF-A0A1H4UEC0-F1
#
_entry.id   AF-A0A1H4UEC0-F1
#
_cell.length_a   1.000
_cell.length_b   1.000
_cell.length_c   1.000
_cell.angle_alpha   90.00
_cell.angle_beta   90.00
_cell.angle_gamma   90.00
#
_symmetry.space_group_name_H-M   'P 1'
#
loop_
_entity.id
_entity.type
_entity.pdbx_description
1 polymer ?
#
loop_
_entity_poly.entity_id
_entity_poly.type
_entity_poly.pdbx_seq_one_letter_code
_entity_poly.pdbx_strand_id
1 'polypeptide(L)'
;MTRTISTHHWAAAALTLVAGLGLTACGSDDSGTAEDPSAGETSISETPTETPSESTSETPTEPAGPACADVWVAGATLPEKYDGCQDAEKDKWVQAMVYHCSSGQRLVTYQRNFYAAKGEVITESEVPLARDKDFQKILTTCGA
;
A
#
# COMPACT_ATOMS: atom_id res chain seq x y z
N MET A 1 -4.07 1.03 -43.60
CA MET A 1 -3.59 2.33 -43.11
C MET A 1 -4.62 3.37 -43.48
N THR A 2 -5.52 3.72 -42.55
CA THR A 2 -6.49 4.80 -42.77
C THR A 2 -6.78 5.44 -41.42
N ARG A 3 -6.13 6.57 -41.17
CA ARG A 3 -6.45 7.50 -40.06
C ARG A 3 -7.57 8.45 -40.51
N THR A 4 -7.99 9.32 -39.59
CA THR A 4 -8.79 10.55 -39.73
C THR A 4 -10.33 10.37 -39.78
N ILE A 5 -11.18 11.13 -39.08
CA ILE A 5 -11.07 12.47 -38.45
C ILE A 5 -11.85 12.51 -37.12
N SER A 6 -11.25 13.19 -36.14
CA SER A 6 -11.79 13.61 -34.85
C SER A 6 -12.75 14.79 -35.00
N THR A 7 -14.02 14.64 -34.63
CA THR A 7 -14.96 15.76 -34.52
C THR A 7 -14.97 16.32 -33.09
N HIS A 8 -14.19 17.38 -32.89
CA HIS A 8 -14.17 18.18 -31.67
C HIS A 8 -15.34 19.18 -31.66
N HIS A 9 -16.40 18.88 -30.91
CA HIS A 9 -17.48 19.84 -30.66
C HIS A 9 -17.89 19.81 -29.20
N TRP A 10 -17.07 20.33 -28.29
CA TRP A 10 -17.51 20.55 -26.91
C TRP A 10 -17.18 21.97 -26.50
N ALA A 11 -18.23 22.78 -26.52
CA ALA A 11 -18.30 24.09 -25.90
C ALA A 11 -17.98 23.98 -24.41
N ALA A 12 -17.08 24.82 -23.91
CA ALA A 12 -16.91 25.02 -22.47
C ALA A 12 -17.53 26.36 -22.09
N ALA A 13 -18.75 26.27 -21.55
CA ALA A 13 -19.35 27.33 -20.76
C ALA A 13 -18.55 27.49 -19.46
N ALA A 14 -18.19 28.74 -19.17
CA ALA A 14 -17.65 29.16 -17.88
C ALA A 14 -18.69 28.93 -16.77
N LEU A 15 -18.23 28.58 -15.57
CA LEU A 15 -18.89 29.00 -14.32
C LEU A 15 -17.93 28.91 -13.13
N THR A 16 -18.02 29.98 -12.36
CA THR A 16 -17.19 30.53 -11.29
C THR A 16 -17.61 30.09 -9.88
N LEU A 17 -16.70 30.34 -8.91
CA LEU A 17 -16.94 30.55 -7.46
C LEU A 17 -17.28 29.26 -6.64
N VAL A 18 -16.86 29.05 -5.37
CA VAL A 18 -16.73 29.93 -4.19
C VAL A 18 -15.68 29.34 -3.21
N ALA A 19 -14.96 30.20 -2.50
CA ALA A 19 -14.05 29.90 -1.38
C ALA A 19 -14.76 29.77 -0.01
N GLY A 20 -14.22 29.00 0.94
CA GLY A 20 -14.70 29.04 2.33
C GLY A 20 -13.90 28.18 3.31
N LEU A 21 -13.31 28.85 4.32
CA LEU A 21 -12.44 28.35 5.38
C LEU A 21 -13.18 27.60 6.51
N GLY A 22 -12.45 26.77 7.28
CA GLY A 22 -12.85 26.36 8.64
C GLY A 22 -11.83 25.43 9.33
N LEU A 23 -10.96 26.01 10.17
CA LEU A 23 -10.04 25.32 11.12
C LEU A 23 -10.77 24.98 12.43
N THR A 24 -10.06 24.28 13.33
CA THR A 24 -10.41 23.86 14.72
C THR A 24 -11.01 22.44 14.79
N ALA A 25 -10.51 21.47 15.56
CA ALA A 25 -10.06 21.57 16.94
C ALA A 25 -8.85 20.66 17.29
N CYS A 26 -7.99 21.25 18.12
CA CYS A 26 -6.93 20.62 18.89
C CYS A 26 -7.56 19.91 20.11
N GLY A 27 -7.16 18.68 20.42
CA GLY A 27 -7.61 17.92 21.58
C GLY A 27 -6.46 17.13 22.18
N SER A 28 -6.27 17.33 23.48
CA SER A 28 -5.03 17.30 24.25
C SER A 28 -4.40 15.95 24.61
N ASP A 29 -3.09 16.02 24.86
CA ASP A 29 -2.23 15.17 25.69
C ASP A 29 -2.91 14.41 26.83
N ASP A 30 -2.59 13.10 26.94
CA ASP A 30 -2.69 12.35 28.18
C ASP A 30 -1.30 11.82 28.55
N SER A 31 -0.79 12.32 29.67
CA SER A 31 0.51 12.02 30.25
C SER A 31 0.34 11.01 31.38
N GLY A 32 1.07 9.90 31.34
CA GLY A 32 1.25 8.97 32.46
C GLY A 32 1.70 7.60 31.96
N THR A 33 2.67 6.89 32.53
CA THR A 33 3.44 7.03 33.76
C THR A 33 4.71 6.19 33.56
N ALA A 34 5.85 6.71 34.00
CA ALA A 34 7.10 5.96 34.06
C ALA A 34 7.09 5.05 35.30
N GLU A 35 7.35 3.76 35.11
CA GLU A 35 7.78 2.85 36.16
C GLU A 35 9.00 2.05 35.64
N ASP A 36 10.18 2.50 36.09
CA ASP A 36 11.34 1.63 36.32
C ASP A 36 11.48 1.59 37.85
N PRO A 37 11.44 0.39 38.45
CA PRO A 37 12.70 -0.10 38.99
C PRO A 37 12.84 -1.62 38.94
N SER A 38 14.07 -2.09 38.77
CA SER A 38 14.81 -2.67 39.90
C SER A 38 15.79 -3.71 39.42
N ALA A 39 17.06 -3.41 39.68
CA ALA A 39 18.18 -4.32 39.61
C ALA A 39 17.95 -5.54 40.49
N GLY A 40 18.09 -6.72 39.88
CA GLY A 40 18.30 -7.99 40.56
C GLY A 40 19.66 -8.55 40.17
N GLU A 41 20.71 -8.14 40.88
CA GLU A 41 21.98 -8.86 40.92
C GLU A 41 21.77 -10.20 41.65
N THR A 42 22.17 -11.33 41.04
CA THR A 42 22.65 -12.53 41.75
C THR A 42 23.48 -13.39 40.79
N SER A 43 24.80 -13.39 41.03
CA SER A 43 25.80 -14.45 40.76
C SER A 43 25.22 -15.87 40.91
N ILE A 44 25.62 -16.95 40.21
CA ILE A 44 26.97 -17.47 39.90
C ILE A 44 26.80 -18.70 38.96
N SER A 45 27.86 -18.97 38.20
CA SER A 45 28.38 -20.28 37.71
C SER A 45 27.41 -21.42 37.41
N GLU A 46 27.46 -21.96 36.19
CA GLU A 46 28.23 -23.18 35.87
C GLU A 46 28.55 -23.24 34.35
N THR A 47 29.77 -23.65 34.02
CA THR A 47 30.27 -23.83 32.66
C THR A 47 30.05 -25.28 32.22
N PRO A 48 29.29 -25.52 31.14
CA PRO A 48 29.54 -26.65 30.27
C PRO A 48 30.26 -26.17 29.01
N THR A 49 31.45 -26.73 28.81
CA THR A 49 32.16 -26.76 27.53
C THR A 49 31.25 -27.42 26.49
N GLU A 50 30.59 -26.61 25.67
CA GLU A 50 29.94 -27.05 24.45
C GLU A 50 30.68 -26.44 23.27
N THR A 51 31.24 -27.34 22.47
CA THR A 51 31.72 -27.22 21.10
C THR A 51 31.19 -25.98 20.35
N PRO A 52 32.02 -25.22 19.63
CA PRO A 52 31.52 -24.26 18.65
C PRO A 52 30.87 -25.04 17.50
N SER A 53 29.61 -25.41 17.67
CA SER A 53 28.70 -25.57 16.54
C SER A 53 28.58 -24.19 15.94
N GLU A 54 29.13 -24.02 14.74
CA GLU A 54 28.71 -22.98 13.81
C GLU A 54 27.21 -23.15 13.58
N SER A 55 26.40 -22.60 14.48
CA SER A 55 25.02 -22.25 14.19
C SER A 55 25.11 -21.16 13.13
N THR A 56 25.12 -21.62 11.89
CA THR A 56 24.70 -20.79 10.76
C THR A 56 23.29 -20.36 11.12
N SER A 57 23.19 -19.15 11.65
CA SER A 57 21.94 -18.47 11.89
C SER A 57 21.36 -18.22 10.51
N GLU A 58 20.65 -19.23 9.99
CA GLU A 58 19.78 -19.08 8.85
C GLU A 58 18.71 -18.10 9.30
N THR A 59 18.98 -16.82 9.08
CA THR A 59 17.95 -15.78 9.13
C THR A 59 16.79 -16.33 8.32
N PRO A 60 15.57 -16.46 8.88
CA PRO A 60 14.44 -16.98 8.15
C PRO A 60 14.38 -16.23 6.83
N THR A 61 14.66 -16.93 5.74
CA THR A 61 14.43 -16.39 4.40
C THR A 61 12.93 -16.31 4.32
N GLU A 62 12.39 -15.13 4.64
CA GLU A 62 10.98 -14.79 4.47
C GLU A 62 10.57 -15.31 3.09
N PRO A 63 9.46 -16.05 2.97
CA PRO A 63 9.09 -16.64 1.69
C PRO A 63 9.10 -15.53 0.65
N ALA A 64 9.96 -15.66 -0.36
CA ALA A 64 10.06 -14.71 -1.45
C ALA A 64 8.69 -14.69 -2.13
N GLY A 65 7.88 -13.67 -1.81
CA GLY A 65 6.59 -13.49 -2.45
C GLY A 65 6.77 -13.16 -3.92
N PRO A 66 5.68 -13.06 -4.70
CA PRO A 66 5.79 -12.83 -6.13
C PRO A 66 6.45 -11.47 -6.40
N ALA A 67 7.19 -11.37 -7.50
CA ALA A 67 7.73 -10.08 -7.92
C ALA A 67 6.58 -9.14 -8.32
N CYS A 68 6.69 -7.86 -7.96
CA CYS A 68 5.64 -6.90 -8.24
C CYS A 68 5.35 -6.76 -9.74
N ALA A 69 6.38 -6.87 -10.59
CA ALA A 69 6.25 -6.79 -12.04
C ALA A 69 5.48 -7.98 -12.64
N ASP A 70 5.49 -9.14 -11.98
CA ASP A 70 4.76 -10.32 -12.45
C ASP A 70 3.28 -10.28 -12.04
N VAL A 71 2.96 -9.62 -10.92
CA VAL A 71 1.58 -9.49 -10.45
C VAL A 71 0.87 -8.33 -11.13
N TRP A 72 1.52 -7.17 -11.23
CA TRP A 72 0.90 -5.93 -11.71
C TRP A 72 0.99 -5.77 -13.22
N VAL A 73 0.28 -6.65 -13.94
CA VAL A 73 0.16 -6.63 -15.39
C VAL A 73 -1.25 -6.17 -15.78
N ALA A 74 -1.34 -5.12 -16.62
CA ALA A 74 -2.63 -4.61 -17.09
C ALA A 74 -3.46 -5.72 -17.76
N GLY A 75 -4.73 -5.84 -17.38
CA GLY A 75 -5.65 -6.86 -17.88
C GLY A 75 -5.53 -8.23 -17.22
N ALA A 76 -4.52 -8.48 -16.38
CA ALA A 76 -4.45 -9.69 -15.55
C ALA A 76 -5.38 -9.58 -14.34
N THR A 77 -5.63 -10.70 -13.64
CA THR A 77 -6.45 -10.72 -12.42
C THR A 77 -5.55 -10.62 -11.19
N LEU A 78 -5.84 -9.68 -10.28
CA LEU A 78 -5.15 -9.57 -9.01
C LEU A 78 -5.56 -10.75 -8.10
N PRO A 79 -4.61 -11.50 -7.49
CA PRO A 79 -4.97 -12.61 -6.61
C PRO A 79 -5.89 -12.18 -5.46
N GLU A 80 -6.90 -13.01 -5.13
CA GLU A 80 -7.84 -12.73 -4.03
C GLU A 80 -7.15 -12.57 -2.67
N LYS A 81 -6.03 -13.25 -2.49
CA LYS A 81 -5.19 -13.23 -1.28
C LYS A 81 -3.93 -12.40 -1.46
N TYR A 82 -3.96 -11.39 -2.33
CA TYR A 82 -2.81 -10.52 -2.57
C TYR A 82 -2.54 -9.62 -1.36
N ASP A 83 -1.38 -9.76 -0.73
CA ASP A 83 -1.00 -8.96 0.46
C ASP A 83 0.23 -8.07 0.22
N GLY A 84 0.87 -8.22 -0.93
CA GLY A 84 2.08 -7.50 -1.32
C GLY A 84 2.90 -8.28 -2.32
N CYS A 85 4.06 -7.73 -2.67
CA CYS A 85 4.98 -8.30 -3.64
C CYS A 85 6.41 -7.85 -3.35
N GLN A 86 7.38 -8.50 -3.97
CA GLN A 86 8.79 -8.11 -3.88
C GLN A 86 9.14 -7.11 -4.99
N ASP A 87 9.69 -5.97 -4.61
CA ASP A 87 10.30 -5.01 -5.54
C ASP A 87 11.63 -5.60 -6.05
N ALA A 88 11.65 -6.01 -7.32
CA ALA A 88 12.81 -6.67 -7.92
C ALA A 88 14.04 -5.76 -8.04
N GLU A 89 13.88 -4.44 -8.00
CA GLU A 89 15.00 -3.50 -8.07
C GLU A 89 15.63 -3.27 -6.71
N LYS A 90 14.81 -3.25 -5.65
CA LYS A 90 15.24 -2.91 -4.29
C LYS A 90 15.42 -4.12 -3.37
N ASP A 91 15.01 -5.30 -3.82
CA ASP A 91 14.93 -6.53 -3.03
C ASP A 91 14.19 -6.31 -1.69
N LYS A 92 13.04 -5.62 -1.78
CA LYS A 92 12.23 -5.24 -0.61
C LYS A 92 10.80 -5.68 -0.78
N TRP A 93 10.20 -6.14 0.31
CA TRP A 93 8.76 -6.35 0.39
C TRP A 93 8.00 -5.03 0.26
N VAL A 94 7.03 -5.00 -0.64
CA VAL A 94 6.09 -3.90 -0.85
C VAL A 94 4.72 -4.38 -0.38
N GLN A 95 4.29 -3.86 0.77
CA GLN A 95 2.95 -4.14 1.30
C GLN A 95 1.88 -3.53 0.38
N ALA A 96 0.78 -4.26 0.19
CA ALA A 96 -0.37 -3.77 -0.56
C ALA A 96 -0.97 -2.51 0.10
N MET A 97 -1.13 -1.44 -0.67
CA MET A 97 -1.92 -0.28 -0.25
C MET A 97 -3.40 -0.57 -0.49
N VAL A 98 -4.18 -0.73 0.59
CA VAL A 98 -5.56 -1.23 0.50
C VAL A 98 -6.56 -0.17 0.96
N TYR A 99 -7.50 0.17 0.09
CA TYR A 99 -8.68 0.97 0.37
C TYR A 99 -9.89 0.06 0.64
N HIS A 100 -10.60 0.33 1.71
CA HIS A 100 -11.74 -0.47 2.15
C HIS A 100 -13.03 0.11 1.57
N CYS A 101 -13.66 -0.62 0.65
CA CYS A 101 -14.87 -0.15 -0.01
C CYS A 101 -16.13 -0.47 0.80
N SER A 102 -17.13 0.41 0.71
CA SER A 102 -18.45 0.23 1.35
C SER A 102 -19.17 -1.04 0.88
N SER A 103 -18.84 -1.55 -0.31
CA SER A 103 -19.28 -2.84 -0.85
C SER A 103 -18.64 -4.06 -0.17
N GLY A 104 -17.67 -3.87 0.72
CA GLY A 104 -16.85 -4.94 1.31
C GLY A 104 -15.60 -5.30 0.49
N GLN A 105 -15.50 -4.82 -0.76
CA GLN A 105 -14.31 -5.03 -1.59
C GLN A 105 -13.07 -4.36 -1.00
N ARG A 106 -11.90 -4.89 -1.35
CA ARG A 106 -10.57 -4.37 -0.99
C ARG A 106 -9.89 -3.90 -2.26
N LEU A 107 -9.96 -2.60 -2.51
CA LEU A 107 -9.28 -1.98 -3.64
C LEU A 107 -7.81 -1.81 -3.30
N VAL A 108 -6.92 -2.29 -4.16
CA VAL A 108 -5.48 -2.23 -3.98
C VAL A 108 -4.88 -1.34 -5.06
N THR A 109 -3.88 -0.54 -4.69
CA THR A 109 -3.09 0.24 -5.64
C THR A 109 -1.65 -0.21 -5.65
N TYR A 110 -1.00 0.01 -6.79
CA TYR A 110 0.43 -0.18 -6.95
C TYR A 110 1.02 0.90 -7.84
N GLN A 111 2.20 1.37 -7.45
CA GLN A 111 2.88 2.49 -8.08
C GLN A 111 1.93 3.70 -8.20
N ARG A 112 2.00 4.41 -9.32
CA ARG A 112 1.23 5.65 -9.54
C ARG A 112 0.07 5.48 -10.50
N ASN A 113 -0.14 4.30 -11.07
CA ASN A 113 -1.05 4.09 -12.19
C ASN A 113 -1.81 2.75 -12.14
N PHE A 114 -1.48 1.80 -11.25
CA PHE A 114 -2.20 0.52 -11.21
C PHE A 114 -3.20 0.44 -10.06
N TYR A 115 -4.38 -0.12 -10.34
CA TYR A 115 -5.37 -0.44 -9.33
C TYR A 115 -6.22 -1.66 -9.70
N ALA A 116 -6.69 -2.39 -8.67
CA ALA A 116 -7.65 -3.49 -8.79
C ALA A 116 -8.26 -3.81 -7.43
N ALA A 117 -9.50 -4.31 -7.39
CA ALA A 117 -9.94 -5.04 -6.21
C ALA A 117 -9.29 -6.43 -6.18
N LYS A 118 -9.06 -6.99 -4.98
CA LYS A 118 -8.58 -8.38 -4.86
C LYS A 118 -9.55 -9.33 -5.56
N GLY A 119 -9.06 -10.16 -6.47
CA GLY A 119 -9.86 -11.07 -7.31
C GLY A 119 -10.35 -10.46 -8.64
N GLU A 120 -10.10 -9.17 -8.88
CA GLU A 120 -10.60 -8.46 -10.06
C GLU A 120 -9.48 -8.12 -11.05
N VAL A 121 -9.86 -7.61 -12.23
CA VAL A 121 -8.93 -7.23 -13.29
C VAL A 121 -8.12 -5.99 -12.90
N ILE A 122 -6.81 -6.06 -13.17
CA ILE A 122 -5.84 -4.99 -13.01
C ILE A 122 -6.01 -3.95 -14.10
N THR A 123 -6.30 -2.74 -13.66
CA THR A 123 -6.40 -1.57 -14.53
C THR A 123 -5.12 -0.75 -14.40
N GLU A 124 -4.51 -0.45 -15.54
CA GLU A 124 -3.48 0.56 -15.66
C GLU A 124 -4.12 1.87 -16.14
N SER A 125 -3.88 2.94 -15.41
CA SER A 125 -4.31 4.28 -15.76
C SER A 125 -3.28 4.97 -16.66
N GLU A 126 -3.75 5.66 -17.70
CA GLU A 126 -2.90 6.46 -18.59
C GLU A 126 -2.29 7.69 -17.89
N VAL A 127 -2.90 8.13 -16.78
CA VAL A 127 -2.44 9.26 -15.96
C VAL A 127 -2.17 8.79 -14.53
N PRO A 128 -1.43 9.55 -13.70
CA PRO A 128 -1.30 9.20 -12.29
C PRO A 128 -2.67 9.08 -11.60
N LEU A 129 -2.88 8.07 -10.75
CA LEU A 129 -4.15 7.76 -10.08
C LEU A 129 -4.75 8.97 -9.34
N ALA A 130 -3.91 9.83 -8.78
CA ALA A 130 -4.33 11.08 -8.14
C ALA A 130 -5.06 12.07 -9.09
N ARG A 131 -4.98 11.85 -10.41
CA ARG A 131 -5.65 12.64 -11.46
C ARG A 131 -6.56 11.80 -12.35
N ASP A 132 -6.60 10.49 -12.15
CA ASP A 132 -7.44 9.59 -12.93
C ASP A 132 -8.89 9.67 -12.46
N LYS A 133 -9.79 10.14 -13.33
CA LYS A 133 -11.18 10.42 -12.95
C LYS A 133 -11.95 9.14 -12.59
N ASP A 134 -11.64 8.03 -13.23
CA ASP A 134 -12.32 6.76 -12.99
C ASP A 134 -11.91 6.18 -11.64
N PHE A 135 -10.62 6.22 -11.32
CA PHE A 135 -10.09 5.86 -10.01
C PHE A 135 -10.64 6.78 -8.91
N GLN A 136 -10.64 8.11 -9.12
CA GLN A 136 -11.23 9.05 -8.15
C GLN A 136 -12.72 8.75 -7.91
N LYS A 137 -13.47 8.37 -8.94
CA LYS A 137 -14.87 7.96 -8.81
C LYS A 137 -15.00 6.69 -7.98
N ILE A 138 -14.14 5.69 -8.18
CA ILE A 138 -14.14 4.46 -7.36
C ILE A 138 -13.88 4.81 -5.89
N LEU A 139 -12.92 5.70 -5.62
CA LEU A 139 -12.62 6.14 -4.25
C LEU A 139 -13.80 6.84 -3.56
N THR A 140 -14.80 7.38 -4.28
CA THR A 140 -16.01 7.90 -3.61
C THR A 140 -16.80 6.82 -2.86
N THR A 141 -16.62 5.55 -3.26
CA THR A 141 -17.23 4.38 -2.62
C THR A 141 -16.29 3.64 -1.68
N CYS A 142 -15.02 4.06 -1.64
CA CYS A 142 -13.98 3.46 -0.81
C CYS A 142 -13.49 4.42 0.27
N GLY A 143 -13.40 3.94 1.51
CA GLY A 143 -12.80 4.70 2.59
C GLY A 143 -11.34 4.96 2.26
N ALA A 144 -11.04 6.22 1.97
CA ALA A 144 -9.70 6.77 1.83
C ALA A 144 -9.38 7.61 3.07
#